data_AF-U5W841-F1
#
_entry.id   AF-U5W841-F1
#
_cell.length_a   1.000
_cell.length_b   1.000
_cell.length_c   1.000
_cell.angle_alpha   90.00
_cell.angle_beta   90.00
_cell.angle_gamma   90.00
#
_symmetry.space_group_name_H-M   'P 1'
#
loop_
_entity.id
_entity.type
_entity.pdbx_description
1 polymer ?
#
loop_
_entity_poly.entity_id
_entity_poly.type
_entity_poly.pdbx_seq_one_letter_code
_entity_poly.pdbx_strand_id
1 'polypeptide(L)'
;MRAAALSVAVTMIVADGKGGHTALLIPRSDKVLTHPGFVHVAPSGVFAPTEQHWRLLKAVGRKQVALRYCGISVPLLTLRPEIDVLIFVRDPEWFREEMRRARRKGLREFQPNWEYRSARDVIWLRLKPDFTPYEDDVIDPARMVPHAAASLSLATRVARQMGTGS
;
A
#
# COMPACT_ATOMS: atom_id res chain seq x y z
N MET A 1 -16.66 -13.29 23.44
CA MET A 1 -15.42 -13.32 22.62
C MET A 1 -15.16 -11.92 22.08
N ARG A 2 -14.04 -11.28 22.45
CA ARG A 2 -13.53 -10.13 21.70
C ARG A 2 -12.66 -10.70 20.58
N ALA A 3 -13.07 -10.54 19.32
CA ALA A 3 -12.21 -10.89 18.21
C ALA A 3 -10.92 -10.06 18.35
N ALA A 4 -9.76 -10.71 18.43
CA ALA A 4 -8.50 -10.00 18.31
C ALA A 4 -8.53 -9.31 16.94
N ALA A 5 -8.43 -7.98 16.93
CA ALA A 5 -8.38 -7.25 15.67
C ALA A 5 -7.11 -7.68 14.94
N LEU A 6 -7.26 -8.51 13.91
CA LEU A 6 -6.17 -8.88 13.03
C LEU A 6 -5.80 -7.62 12.22
N SER A 7 -4.54 -7.17 12.32
CA SER A 7 -4.08 -6.01 11.55
C SER A 7 -3.74 -6.47 10.13
N VAL A 8 -4.01 -5.65 9.13
CA VAL A 8 -3.62 -5.90 7.74
C VAL A 8 -2.80 -4.71 7.26
N ALA A 9 -1.56 -4.98 6.85
CA ALA A 9 -0.72 -4.01 6.18
C ALA A 9 -0.85 -4.25 4.66
N VAL A 10 -1.36 -3.24 3.95
CA VAL A 10 -1.58 -3.33 2.51
C VAL A 10 -0.57 -2.45 1.80
N THR A 11 0.28 -3.07 0.98
CA THR A 11 1.18 -2.35 0.08
C THR A 11 0.56 -2.28 -1.30
N MET A 12 0.31 -1.07 -1.81
CA MET A 12 -0.10 -0.88 -3.19
C MET A 12 1.11 -0.55 -4.06
N ILE A 13 1.30 -1.32 -5.13
CA ILE A 13 2.30 -1.06 -6.17
C ILE A 13 1.58 -0.94 -7.51
N VAL A 14 1.87 0.14 -8.23
CA VAL A 14 1.28 0.46 -9.53
C VAL A 14 2.36 0.38 -10.61
N ALA A 15 2.12 -0.42 -11.65
CA ALA A 15 2.99 -0.42 -12.84
C ALA A 15 2.87 0.92 -13.58
N ASP A 16 3.96 1.46 -14.10
CA ASP A 16 3.95 2.75 -14.82
C ASP A 16 3.69 2.63 -16.33
N GLY A 17 3.64 1.40 -16.85
CA GLY A 17 3.48 1.10 -18.28
C GLY A 17 4.77 1.18 -19.12
N LYS A 18 5.89 1.57 -18.51
CA LYS A 18 7.23 1.68 -19.12
C LYS A 18 8.26 0.73 -18.49
N GLY A 19 7.80 -0.18 -17.63
CA GLY A 19 8.63 -1.17 -16.93
C GLY A 19 9.04 -0.74 -15.52
N GLY A 20 8.76 0.49 -15.11
CA GLY A 20 8.90 0.94 -13.73
C GLY A 20 7.62 0.71 -12.93
N HIS A 21 7.72 0.98 -11.63
CA HIS A 21 6.60 0.84 -10.71
C HIS A 21 6.57 1.99 -9.71
N THR A 22 5.48 2.13 -9.00
CA THR A 22 5.34 3.11 -7.92
C THR A 22 4.65 2.48 -6.72
N ALA A 23 5.30 2.51 -5.57
CA ALA A 23 4.68 2.14 -4.31
C ALA A 23 4.07 3.37 -3.64
N LEU A 24 2.87 3.20 -3.07
CA LEU A 24 2.18 4.26 -2.35
C LEU A 24 2.47 4.19 -0.87
N LEU A 25 2.89 5.31 -0.31
CA LEU A 25 3.22 5.44 1.09
C LEU A 25 2.60 6.73 1.64
N ILE A 26 2.49 6.83 2.96
CA ILE A 26 1.87 7.99 3.60
C ILE A 26 2.47 8.21 5.00
N PRO A 27 2.83 9.45 5.37
CA PRO A 27 3.24 9.78 6.73
C PRO A 27 2.09 9.60 7.73
N ARG A 28 2.43 9.05 8.89
CA ARG A 28 1.52 9.01 10.04
C ARG A 28 1.25 10.40 10.59
N SER A 29 0.06 10.58 11.13
CA SER A 29 -0.38 11.80 11.80
C SER A 29 0.48 12.05 13.04
N ASP A 30 0.69 13.31 13.39
CA ASP A 30 1.41 13.67 14.62
C ASP A 30 0.56 13.38 15.89
N LYS A 31 -0.71 12.97 15.70
CA LYS A 31 -1.65 12.60 16.76
C LYS A 31 -1.56 11.13 17.19
N VAL A 32 -0.86 10.27 16.45
CA VAL A 32 -0.72 8.86 16.84
C VAL A 32 0.30 8.72 17.98
N LEU A 33 0.05 7.79 18.90
CA LEU A 33 0.93 7.55 20.04
C LEU A 33 2.23 6.84 19.65
N THR A 34 2.23 6.05 18.58
CA THR A 34 3.38 5.26 18.15
C THR A 34 3.86 5.71 16.78
N HIS A 35 5.15 6.01 16.68
CA HIS A 35 5.82 6.45 15.45
C HIS A 35 5.12 7.65 14.76
N PRO A 36 4.82 8.76 15.47
CA PRO A 36 4.24 9.96 14.85
C PRO A 36 5.17 10.49 13.75
N GLY A 37 4.58 10.87 12.61
CA GLY A 37 5.31 11.37 11.45
C GLY A 37 6.12 10.32 10.66
N PHE A 38 6.23 9.07 11.14
CA PHE A 38 6.92 8.01 10.40
C PHE A 38 6.10 7.61 9.16
N VAL A 39 6.80 7.15 8.12
CA VAL A 39 6.18 6.71 6.87
C VAL A 39 5.55 5.33 7.04
N HIS A 40 4.37 5.16 6.47
CA HIS A 40 3.62 3.91 6.44
C HIS A 40 3.26 3.52 4.99
N VAL A 41 2.96 2.25 4.73
CA VAL A 41 2.38 1.81 3.45
C VAL A 41 0.96 2.35 3.26
N ALA A 42 0.55 2.59 2.02
CA ALA A 42 -0.77 3.05 1.65
C ALA A 42 -1.40 2.14 0.56
N PRO A 43 -2.72 1.88 0.62
CA PRO A 43 -3.64 2.25 1.70
C PRO A 43 -3.35 1.45 2.98
N SER A 44 -3.64 2.02 4.13
CA SER A 44 -3.49 1.32 5.42
C SER A 44 -4.68 1.63 6.30
N GLY A 45 -5.21 0.59 6.94
CA GLY A 45 -6.45 0.64 7.70
C GLY A 45 -7.24 -0.66 7.63
N VAL A 46 -8.34 -0.72 8.38
CA VAL A 46 -9.24 -1.88 8.41
C VAL A 46 -9.92 -2.00 7.04
N PHE A 47 -9.75 -3.17 6.40
CA PHE A 47 -10.41 -3.52 5.14
C PHE A 47 -11.92 -3.74 5.37
N ALA A 48 -12.69 -2.67 5.47
CA ALA A 48 -14.14 -2.71 5.68
C ALA A 48 -14.88 -2.67 4.33
N PRO A 49 -15.88 -3.52 4.04
CA PRO A 49 -16.51 -3.56 2.72
C PRO A 49 -17.17 -2.23 2.35
N THR A 50 -16.67 -1.59 1.27
CA THR A 50 -17.19 -0.33 0.70
C THR A 50 -17.32 -0.46 -0.81
N GLU A 51 -17.92 0.54 -1.48
CA GLU A 51 -18.03 0.58 -2.95
C GLU A 51 -16.65 0.40 -3.64
N GLN A 52 -15.58 0.94 -3.04
CA GLN A 52 -14.21 0.83 -3.55
C GLN A 52 -13.71 -0.62 -3.56
N HIS A 53 -14.05 -1.41 -2.54
CA HIS A 53 -13.68 -2.83 -2.46
C HIS A 53 -14.31 -3.66 -3.57
N TRP A 54 -15.57 -3.40 -3.93
CA TRP A 54 -16.22 -4.12 -5.03
C TRP A 54 -15.57 -3.83 -6.38
N ARG A 55 -15.11 -2.60 -6.61
CA ARG A 55 -14.40 -2.27 -7.85
C ARG A 55 -13.02 -2.90 -7.91
N LEU A 56 -12.31 -2.93 -6.78
CA LEU A 56 -11.05 -3.67 -6.65
C LEU A 56 -11.24 -5.14 -7.00
N LEU A 57 -12.25 -5.80 -6.44
CA LEU A 57 -12.55 -7.21 -6.73
C LEU A 57 -12.93 -7.44 -8.21
N LYS A 58 -13.70 -6.53 -8.82
CA LYS A 58 -13.99 -6.58 -10.26
C LYS A 58 -12.72 -6.43 -11.09
N ALA A 59 -11.81 -5.53 -10.71
CA ALA A 59 -10.53 -5.33 -11.39
C ALA A 59 -9.61 -6.55 -11.26
N VAL A 60 -9.67 -7.27 -10.12
CA VAL A 60 -9.01 -8.57 -9.94
C VAL A 60 -9.58 -9.62 -10.90
N GLY A 61 -10.91 -9.73 -10.99
CA GLY A 61 -11.55 -10.65 -11.95
C GLY A 61 -11.20 -10.35 -13.41
N ARG A 62 -10.94 -9.07 -13.73
CA ARG A 62 -10.49 -8.60 -15.05
C ARG A 62 -8.97 -8.67 -15.27
N LYS A 63 -8.21 -9.17 -14.29
CA LYS A 63 -6.72 -9.21 -14.30
C LYS A 63 -6.04 -7.83 -14.42
N GLN A 64 -6.77 -6.74 -14.19
CA GLN A 64 -6.23 -5.37 -14.14
C GLN A 64 -5.46 -5.13 -12.83
N VAL A 65 -5.82 -5.87 -11.79
CA VAL A 65 -5.17 -5.86 -10.47
C VAL A 65 -4.91 -7.31 -10.03
N ALA A 66 -3.85 -7.53 -9.26
CA ALA A 66 -3.60 -8.77 -8.56
C ALA A 66 -3.53 -8.51 -7.05
N LEU A 67 -4.27 -9.32 -6.28
CA LEU A 67 -4.16 -9.38 -4.82
C LEU A 67 -3.31 -10.58 -4.45
N ARG A 68 -2.30 -10.38 -3.58
CA ARG A 68 -1.44 -11.46 -3.11
C ARG A 68 -1.18 -11.34 -1.62
N TYR A 69 -1.24 -12.48 -0.94
CA TYR A 69 -0.67 -12.62 0.39
C TYR A 69 0.86 -12.62 0.28
N CYS A 70 1.52 -11.85 1.14
CA CYS A 70 2.97 -11.70 1.13
C CYS A 70 3.66 -12.32 2.34
N GLY A 71 2.93 -12.45 3.45
CA GLY A 71 3.45 -13.00 4.70
C GLY A 71 2.71 -12.48 5.92
N ILE A 72 3.28 -12.78 7.08
CA ILE A 72 2.89 -12.20 8.36
C ILE A 72 4.14 -11.54 8.94
N SER A 73 3.98 -10.32 9.44
CA SER A 73 4.99 -9.63 10.24
C SER A 73 4.50 -9.51 11.69
N VAL A 74 5.44 -9.56 12.64
CA VAL A 74 5.13 -9.39 14.06
C VAL A 74 6.00 -8.25 14.60
N PRO A 75 5.45 -7.05 14.84
CA PRO A 75 6.20 -5.96 15.44
C PRO A 75 6.58 -6.35 16.87
N LEU A 76 7.87 -6.35 17.18
CA LEU A 76 8.35 -6.77 18.51
C LEU A 76 7.86 -5.84 19.65
N LEU A 77 7.54 -4.59 19.33
CA LEU A 77 7.03 -3.62 20.30
C LEU A 77 5.57 -3.87 20.70
N THR A 78 4.75 -4.41 19.81
CA THR A 78 3.31 -4.60 20.05
C THR A 78 2.89 -6.07 20.11
N LEU A 79 3.77 -6.98 19.64
CA LEU A 79 3.54 -8.42 19.51
C LEU A 79 2.23 -8.77 18.80
N ARG A 80 1.73 -7.87 17.95
CA ARG A 80 0.49 -8.03 17.21
C ARG A 80 0.80 -8.51 15.80
N PRO A 81 0.41 -9.72 15.40
CA PRO A 81 0.63 -10.16 14.03
C PRO A 81 -0.14 -9.28 13.04
N GLU A 82 0.52 -8.95 11.94
CA GLU A 82 -0.03 -8.21 10.82
C GLU A 82 0.04 -9.08 9.57
N ILE A 83 -1.08 -9.21 8.85
CA ILE A 83 -1.09 -9.87 7.54
C ILE A 83 -0.66 -8.88 6.48
N ASP A 84 0.39 -9.23 5.75
CA ASP A 84 0.94 -8.42 4.67
C ASP A 84 0.29 -8.82 3.33
N VAL A 85 -0.33 -7.84 2.68
CA VAL A 85 -1.04 -8.02 1.39
C VAL A 85 -0.50 -7.04 0.36
N LEU A 86 -0.20 -7.54 -0.84
CA LEU A 86 0.11 -6.75 -2.02
C LEU A 86 -1.15 -6.52 -2.86
N ILE A 87 -1.44 -5.26 -3.15
CA ILE A 87 -2.28 -4.83 -4.27
C ILE A 87 -1.36 -4.43 -5.42
N PHE A 88 -1.22 -5.30 -6.41
CA PHE A 88 -0.44 -5.02 -7.61
C PHE A 88 -1.35 -4.56 -8.75
N VAL A 89 -1.32 -3.27 -9.07
CA VAL A 89 -2.05 -2.70 -10.19
C VAL A 89 -1.24 -2.91 -11.47
N ARG A 90 -1.73 -3.78 -12.35
CA ARG A 90 -1.11 -4.08 -13.65
C ARG A 90 -1.49 -3.06 -14.72
N ASP A 91 -2.72 -2.56 -14.64
CA ASP A 91 -3.30 -1.60 -15.58
C ASP A 91 -3.25 -0.18 -14.97
N PRO A 92 -2.25 0.65 -15.31
CA PRO A 92 -2.16 2.03 -14.83
C PRO A 92 -3.27 2.93 -15.34
N GLU A 93 -3.92 2.60 -16.46
CA GLU A 93 -5.03 3.40 -16.98
C GLU A 93 -6.27 3.21 -16.13
N TRP A 94 -6.58 1.97 -15.77
CA TRP A 94 -7.64 1.66 -14.82
C TRP A 94 -7.47 2.43 -13.51
N PHE A 95 -6.26 2.45 -12.95
CA PHE A 95 -5.99 3.14 -11.69
C PHE A 95 -6.14 4.66 -11.83
N ARG A 96 -5.60 5.25 -12.90
CA ARG A 96 -5.80 6.68 -13.20
C ARG A 96 -7.28 7.02 -13.33
N GLU A 97 -8.08 6.15 -13.93
CA GLU A 97 -9.52 6.37 -14.10
C GLU A 97 -10.27 6.30 -12.76
N GLU A 98 -9.94 5.35 -11.89
CA GLU A 98 -10.53 5.29 -10.54
C GLU A 98 -10.17 6.52 -9.70
N MET A 99 -8.94 7.02 -9.81
CA MET A 99 -8.49 8.26 -9.17
C MET A 99 -9.27 9.49 -9.68
N ARG A 100 -9.44 9.64 -11.01
CA ARG A 100 -10.29 10.69 -11.61
C ARG A 100 -11.75 10.56 -11.19
N ARG A 101 -12.26 9.33 -11.05
CA ARG A 101 -13.63 9.07 -10.65
C ARG A 101 -13.88 9.47 -9.19
N ALA A 102 -12.91 9.21 -8.30
CA ALA A 102 -12.96 9.69 -6.93
C ALA A 102 -13.05 11.22 -6.90
N ARG A 103 -12.15 11.91 -7.63
CA ARG A 103 -12.17 13.38 -7.74
C ARG A 103 -13.50 13.94 -8.24
N ARG A 104 -14.10 13.34 -9.29
CA ARG A 104 -15.41 13.76 -9.83
C ARG A 104 -16.56 13.62 -8.84
N LYS A 105 -16.51 12.65 -7.94
CA LYS A 105 -17.49 12.48 -6.86
C LYS A 105 -17.22 13.41 -5.66
N GLY A 106 -16.25 14.33 -5.76
CA GLY A 106 -15.79 15.14 -4.63
C GLY A 106 -15.08 14.34 -3.54
N LEU A 107 -14.77 13.07 -3.79
CA LEU A 107 -14.08 12.20 -2.85
C LEU A 107 -12.58 12.45 -2.98
N ARG A 108 -11.88 12.45 -1.85
CA ARG A 108 -10.42 12.33 -1.88
C ARG A 108 -10.04 10.96 -2.43
N GLU A 109 -9.01 10.94 -3.27
CA GLU A 109 -8.43 9.75 -3.89
C GLU A 109 -8.04 8.71 -2.85
N PHE A 110 -7.46 9.19 -1.76
CA PHE A 110 -7.24 8.43 -0.54
C PHE A 110 -8.03 9.09 0.59
N GLN A 111 -8.70 8.28 1.38
CA GLN A 111 -9.34 8.71 2.62
C GLN A 111 -8.58 8.09 3.79
N PRO A 112 -7.39 8.62 4.12
CA PRO A 112 -6.73 8.21 5.34
C PRO A 112 -7.63 8.50 6.54
N ASN A 113 -7.65 7.57 7.49
CA ASN A 113 -8.22 7.83 8.80
C ASN A 113 -7.35 8.85 9.57
N TRP A 114 -7.72 9.14 10.82
CA TRP A 114 -6.99 10.08 11.67
C TRP A 114 -5.54 9.65 11.98
N GLU A 115 -5.17 8.39 11.72
CA GLU A 115 -3.83 7.85 11.99
C GLU A 115 -2.77 8.37 11.00
N TYR A 116 -3.19 8.94 9.87
CA TYR A 116 -2.31 9.52 8.85
C TYR A 116 -2.51 11.02 8.70
N ARG A 117 -1.46 11.71 8.24
CA ARG A 117 -1.44 13.18 8.24
C ARG A 117 -2.45 13.76 7.26
N SER A 118 -2.35 13.42 5.97
CA SER A 118 -3.27 13.88 4.94
C SER A 118 -3.13 13.06 3.66
N ALA A 119 -4.20 12.93 2.90
CA ALA A 119 -4.17 12.38 1.54
C ALA A 119 -3.29 13.21 0.56
N ARG A 120 -2.97 14.46 0.92
CA ARG A 120 -2.06 15.31 0.14
C ARG A 120 -0.58 14.94 0.36
N ASP A 121 -0.28 14.24 1.44
CA ASP A 121 1.09 13.89 1.83
C ASP A 121 1.46 12.48 1.35
N VAL A 122 0.71 11.91 0.41
CA VAL A 122 1.02 10.61 -0.19
C VAL A 122 2.35 10.70 -0.92
N ILE A 123 3.26 9.80 -0.55
CA ILE A 123 4.58 9.65 -1.15
C ILE A 123 4.46 8.60 -2.26
N TRP A 124 4.90 8.97 -3.46
CA TRP A 124 4.93 8.13 -4.64
C TRP A 124 6.35 7.60 -4.82
N LEU A 125 6.68 6.53 -4.08
CA LEU A 125 8.00 5.90 -4.12
C LEU A 125 8.21 5.22 -5.48
N ARG A 126 9.05 5.79 -6.33
CA ARG A 126 9.37 5.19 -7.62
C ARG A 126 10.26 3.96 -7.42
N LEU A 127 9.94 2.90 -8.15
CA LEU A 127 10.66 1.64 -8.15
C LEU A 127 11.11 1.30 -9.57
N LYS A 128 12.33 0.77 -9.68
CA LYS A 128 12.93 0.23 -10.90
C LYS A 128 12.19 -1.05 -11.35
N PRO A 129 12.49 -1.60 -12.55
CA PRO A 129 11.91 -2.87 -13.01
C PRO A 129 12.15 -4.05 -12.06
N ASP A 130 13.24 -4.02 -11.30
CA ASP A 130 13.57 -5.01 -10.28
C ASP A 130 12.95 -4.69 -8.90
N PHE A 131 12.00 -3.76 -8.82
CA PHE A 131 11.33 -3.35 -7.58
C PHE A 131 12.26 -2.74 -6.51
N THR A 132 13.47 -2.31 -6.86
CA THR A 132 14.31 -1.49 -5.96
C THR A 132 13.98 0.00 -6.12
N PRO A 133 14.11 0.84 -5.07
CA PRO A 133 13.95 2.28 -5.19
C PRO A 133 14.97 2.92 -6.15
N TYR A 134 14.60 4.05 -6.76
CA TYR A 134 15.58 4.94 -7.39
C TYR A 134 16.41 5.67 -6.31
N GLU A 135 17.64 6.08 -6.65
CA GLU A 135 18.58 6.69 -5.69
C GLU A 135 18.01 7.97 -5.06
N ASP A 136 17.28 8.77 -5.84
CA ASP A 136 16.63 10.00 -5.35
C ASP A 136 15.37 9.74 -4.50
N ASP A 137 14.84 8.52 -4.52
CA ASP A 137 13.59 8.14 -3.86
C ASP A 137 13.83 7.23 -2.64
N VAL A 138 15.06 7.19 -2.11
CA VAL A 138 15.37 6.34 -0.95
C VAL A 138 14.62 6.84 0.28
N ILE A 139 13.74 5.99 0.79
CA ILE A 139 13.08 6.20 2.08
C ILE A 139 13.99 5.63 3.13
N ASP A 140 14.37 6.49 4.08
CA ASP A 140 15.11 6.08 5.26
C ASP A 140 14.29 5.02 6.03
N PRO A 141 14.74 3.75 6.07
CA PRO A 141 14.03 2.70 6.79
C PRO A 141 13.87 3.01 8.29
N ALA A 142 14.78 3.81 8.87
CA ALA A 142 14.69 4.24 10.26
C ALA A 142 13.53 5.22 10.51
N ARG A 143 12.96 5.81 9.44
CA ARG A 143 11.79 6.71 9.49
C ARG A 143 10.53 6.04 8.97
N MET A 144 10.56 4.73 8.73
CA MET A 144 9.37 3.93 8.45
C MET A 144 8.88 3.22 9.70
N VAL A 145 7.57 3.04 9.77
CA VAL A 145 6.97 2.17 10.78
C VAL A 145 7.47 0.73 10.53
N PRO A 146 7.96 -0.01 11.55
CA PRO A 146 8.63 -1.30 11.31
C PRO A 146 7.82 -2.32 10.48
N HIS A 147 6.52 -2.48 10.75
CA HIS A 147 5.68 -3.37 9.94
C HIS A 147 5.42 -2.83 8.54
N ALA A 148 5.35 -1.51 8.34
CA ALA A 148 5.22 -0.94 7.01
C ALA A 148 6.48 -1.20 6.16
N ALA A 149 7.67 -1.10 6.77
CA ALA A 149 8.92 -1.47 6.11
C ALA A 149 8.95 -2.97 5.76
N ALA A 150 8.53 -3.84 6.69
CA ALA A 150 8.40 -5.27 6.44
C ALA A 150 7.40 -5.56 5.30
N SER A 151 6.24 -4.91 5.31
CA SER A 151 5.21 -5.04 4.28
C SER A 151 5.73 -4.67 2.90
N LEU A 152 6.40 -3.51 2.79
CA LEU A 152 7.00 -3.06 1.53
C LEU A 152 8.08 -4.04 1.03
N SER A 153 8.92 -4.55 1.93
CA SER A 153 9.95 -5.55 1.60
C SER A 153 9.33 -6.87 1.13
N LEU A 154 8.29 -7.38 1.81
CA LEU A 154 7.60 -8.61 1.44
C LEU A 154 6.84 -8.45 0.11
N ALA A 155 6.17 -7.30 -0.07
CA ALA A 155 5.40 -6.99 -1.26
C ALA A 155 6.29 -6.86 -2.51
N THR A 156 7.42 -6.16 -2.42
CA THR A 156 8.38 -6.06 -3.53
C THR A 156 8.98 -7.41 -3.89
N ARG A 157 9.27 -8.27 -2.90
CA ARG A 157 9.70 -9.66 -3.15
C ARG A 157 8.65 -10.48 -3.90
N VAL A 158 7.38 -10.42 -3.49
CA VAL A 158 6.29 -11.11 -4.20
C VAL A 158 6.07 -10.54 -5.60
N ALA A 159 6.15 -9.21 -5.75
CA ALA A 159 6.00 -8.56 -7.04
C ALA A 159 7.09 -8.99 -8.05
N ARG A 160 8.34 -9.15 -7.60
CA ARG A 160 9.43 -9.73 -8.42
C ARG A 160 9.06 -11.12 -8.95
N GLN A 161 8.59 -12.00 -8.08
CA GLN A 161 8.19 -13.37 -8.45
C GLN A 161 7.05 -13.39 -9.47
N MET A 162 6.18 -12.37 -9.43
CA MET A 162 5.09 -12.22 -10.41
C MET A 162 5.57 -11.70 -11.77
N GLY A 163 6.69 -10.96 -11.82
CA GLY A 163 7.30 -10.47 -13.05
C GLY A 163 8.13 -11.54 -13.77
N THR A 164 8.77 -12.44 -13.03
CA THR A 164 9.61 -13.54 -13.57
C THR A 164 8.82 -14.75 -14.09
N GLY A 165 7.50 -14.75 -13.97
CA GLY A 165 6.62 -15.88 -14.33
C GLY A 165 5.73 -15.63 -15.54
N SER A 166 6.17 -14.81 -16.51
CA SER A 166 5.43 -14.50 -17.75
C SER A 166 6.03 -15.27 -18.92
#